data_AF-A0A7J8K5Y0-F1
#
_entry.id   AF-A0A7J8K5Y0-F1
#
_cell.length_a   1.000
_cell.length_b   1.000
_cell.length_c   1.000
_cell.angle_alpha   90.00
_cell.angle_beta   90.00
_cell.angle_gamma   90.00
#
_symmetry.space_group_name_H-M   'P 1'
#
loop_
_entity.id
_entity.type
_entity.pdbx_description
1 polymer ?
#
loop_
_entity_poly.entity_id
_entity_poly.type
_entity_poly.pdbx_seq_one_letter_code
_entity_poly.pdbx_strand_id
1 'polypeptide(L)'
;MKGQIVTFEETVTVHEMEAKASRETIMRLVSEVNREQKKAASCAEEKDKLHQDLLNAILVKEGLEREVKISQGRLFAGQRVWDASKQELSLLKKSSCEFEERLKASLDAAAASQHQNSSFRKKIVALLRGGPGTAESTEDAILEKIQEMGLQEQSWKRMVSQLEAQISELAEQLENESGFHKKALQRAQKAENKLETLQGQLTHLEGELVSGDVLRDNLNFEKQKYLKFLDQLSEKMKLDQMAAELGFDMRLDAVLARTEQLVRLESNAVIENKTIAHNLQRKIKTLEQTKAIEDLNKSRDKLEKMKEKAEKKLMSVKSELDTTEHEAKEDKERARNIIELVTSETKTLKKSLEEAEKREKQLVDFREVVSQMLGLNLSSLALPDYEIIKCLERLIQSHRHHFVTCACLKDVTARQDRHPQGHLKLLH
;
A
#
# COMPACT_ATOMS: atom_id res chain seq x y z
N MET A 1 238.95 -127.98 34.90
CA MET A 1 238.34 -126.63 35.08
C MET A 1 237.77 -125.99 33.80
N LYS A 2 238.02 -126.47 32.57
CA LYS A 2 237.42 -125.87 31.36
C LYS A 2 235.97 -126.32 31.04
N GLY A 3 235.53 -127.50 31.49
CA GLY A 3 234.18 -128.02 31.18
C GLY A 3 233.01 -127.40 31.97
N GLN A 4 233.24 -126.92 33.19
CA GLN A 4 232.18 -126.32 34.04
C GLN A 4 231.78 -124.91 33.60
N ILE A 5 232.69 -124.16 32.97
CA ILE A 5 232.42 -122.81 32.48
C ILE A 5 231.45 -122.85 31.28
N VAL A 6 231.61 -123.82 30.39
CA VAL A 6 230.73 -124.00 29.21
C VAL A 6 229.29 -124.31 29.62
N THR A 7 229.08 -125.18 30.62
CA THR A 7 227.73 -125.47 31.15
C THR A 7 227.09 -124.28 31.87
N PHE A 8 227.89 -123.42 32.50
CA PHE A 8 227.38 -122.18 33.11
C PHE A 8 227.05 -121.13 32.05
N GLU A 9 227.84 -121.01 30.98
CA GLU A 9 227.50 -120.17 29.83
C GLU A 9 226.19 -120.64 29.17
N GLU A 10 226.03 -121.94 28.93
CA GLU A 10 224.80 -122.50 28.37
C GLU A 10 223.57 -122.24 29.26
N THR A 11 223.65 -122.47 30.57
CA THR A 11 222.52 -122.20 31.49
C THR A 11 222.17 -120.72 31.62
N VAL A 12 223.18 -119.84 31.58
CA VAL A 12 222.97 -118.38 31.51
C VAL A 12 222.26 -118.02 30.20
N THR A 13 222.70 -118.57 29.06
CA THR A 13 222.03 -118.29 27.78
C THR A 13 220.58 -118.79 27.76
N VAL A 14 220.28 -119.96 28.33
CA VAL A 14 218.89 -120.46 28.44
C VAL A 14 218.04 -119.56 29.33
N HIS A 15 218.52 -119.17 30.51
CA HIS A 15 217.79 -118.25 31.39
C HIS A 15 217.62 -116.86 30.76
N GLU A 16 218.59 -116.40 30.00
CA GLU A 16 218.50 -115.13 29.29
C GLU A 16 217.47 -115.19 28.16
N MET A 17 217.39 -116.33 27.45
CA MET A 17 216.36 -116.62 26.47
C MET A 17 214.97 -116.74 27.10
N GLU A 18 214.82 -117.44 28.24
CA GLU A 18 213.56 -117.58 28.97
C GLU A 18 213.09 -116.26 29.59
N ALA A 19 214.02 -115.48 30.17
CA ALA A 19 213.73 -114.15 30.68
C ALA A 19 213.35 -113.21 29.54
N LYS A 20 213.95 -113.36 28.36
CA LYS A 20 213.55 -112.64 27.15
C LYS A 20 212.13 -113.04 26.70
N ALA A 21 211.83 -114.33 26.61
CA ALA A 21 210.49 -114.83 26.27
C ALA A 21 209.42 -114.42 27.30
N SER A 22 209.77 -114.40 28.58
CA SER A 22 208.90 -113.95 29.68
C SER A 22 208.67 -112.44 29.61
N ARG A 23 209.73 -111.65 29.38
CA ARG A 23 209.61 -110.20 29.14
C ARG A 23 208.74 -109.91 27.91
N GLU A 24 208.92 -110.64 26.82
CA GLU A 24 208.08 -110.52 25.62
C GLU A 24 206.62 -110.88 25.91
N THR A 25 206.36 -111.92 26.71
CA THR A 25 204.99 -112.32 27.10
C THR A 25 204.33 -111.31 28.03
N ILE A 26 205.05 -110.80 29.03
CA ILE A 26 204.58 -109.72 29.90
C ILE A 26 204.28 -108.47 29.06
N MET A 27 205.18 -108.06 28.16
CA MET A 27 204.95 -106.92 27.27
C MET A 27 203.71 -107.11 26.38
N ARG A 28 203.46 -108.33 25.88
CA ARG A 28 202.26 -108.66 25.10
C ARG A 28 200.99 -108.57 25.95
N LEU A 29 200.99 -109.17 27.15
CA LEU A 29 199.86 -109.13 28.09
C LEU A 29 199.59 -107.70 28.58
N VAL A 30 200.62 -106.91 28.88
CA VAL A 30 200.47 -105.49 29.23
C VAL A 30 199.89 -104.71 28.05
N SER A 31 200.32 -104.99 26.82
CA SER A 31 199.75 -104.37 25.62
C SER A 31 198.29 -104.79 25.39
N GLU A 32 197.95 -106.04 25.68
CA GLU A 32 196.59 -106.57 25.56
C GLU A 32 195.67 -106.01 26.66
N VAL A 33 196.12 -105.96 27.92
CA VAL A 33 195.43 -105.30 29.03
C VAL A 33 195.24 -103.81 28.72
N ASN A 34 196.26 -103.11 28.21
CA ASN A 34 196.13 -101.71 27.80
C ASN A 34 195.13 -101.54 26.64
N ARG A 35 195.13 -102.48 25.68
CA ARG A 35 194.17 -102.48 24.56
C ARG A 35 192.74 -102.71 25.06
N GLU A 36 192.53 -103.67 25.95
CA GLU A 36 191.22 -103.96 26.53
C GLU A 36 190.76 -102.85 27.49
N GLN A 37 191.67 -102.25 28.27
CA GLN A 37 191.35 -101.08 29.12
C GLN A 37 190.92 -99.88 28.27
N LYS A 38 191.59 -99.62 27.13
CA LYS A 38 191.16 -98.59 26.18
C LYS A 38 189.79 -98.89 25.58
N LYS A 39 189.52 -100.13 25.20
CA LYS A 39 188.19 -100.53 24.70
C LYS A 39 187.12 -100.44 25.77
N ALA A 40 187.40 -100.83 27.00
CA ALA A 40 186.48 -100.74 28.12
C ALA A 40 186.16 -99.27 28.46
N ALA A 41 187.18 -98.40 28.47
CA ALA A 41 186.98 -96.95 28.62
C ALA A 41 186.14 -96.37 27.47
N SER A 42 186.45 -96.72 26.22
CA SER A 42 185.66 -96.31 25.04
C SER A 42 184.22 -96.80 25.11
N CYS A 43 183.99 -98.03 25.58
CA CYS A 43 182.66 -98.62 25.76
C CYS A 43 181.88 -97.91 26.88
N ALA A 44 182.54 -97.54 27.98
CA ALA A 44 181.94 -96.76 29.05
C ALA A 44 181.54 -95.35 28.57
N GLU A 45 182.41 -94.66 27.82
CA GLU A 45 182.12 -93.36 27.21
C GLU A 45 180.95 -93.44 26.22
N GLU A 46 180.89 -94.46 25.36
CA GLU A 46 179.75 -94.69 24.47
C GLU A 46 178.46 -94.96 25.25
N LYS A 47 178.52 -95.75 26.31
CA LYS A 47 177.37 -96.02 27.18
C LYS A 47 176.85 -94.76 27.84
N ASP A 48 177.73 -93.90 28.36
CA ASP A 48 177.34 -92.65 29.02
C ASP A 48 176.75 -91.66 28.01
N LYS A 49 177.32 -91.59 26.80
CA LYS A 49 176.75 -90.81 25.69
C LYS A 49 175.36 -91.30 25.32
N LEU A 50 175.19 -92.61 25.13
CA LEU A 50 173.88 -93.22 24.84
C LEU A 50 172.88 -93.00 25.98
N HIS A 51 173.32 -93.03 27.24
CA HIS A 51 172.47 -92.74 28.39
C HIS A 51 172.01 -91.28 28.39
N GLN A 52 172.91 -90.34 28.10
CA GLN A 52 172.56 -88.92 27.97
C GLN A 52 171.60 -88.67 26.81
N ASP A 53 171.83 -89.29 25.65
CA ASP A 53 170.95 -89.20 24.49
C ASP A 53 169.57 -89.80 24.79
N LEU A 54 169.50 -90.91 25.54
CA LEU A 54 168.26 -91.50 26.01
C LEU A 54 167.49 -90.54 26.94
N LEU A 55 168.17 -89.93 27.91
CA LEU A 55 167.55 -88.94 28.81
C LEU A 55 167.03 -87.72 28.04
N ASN A 56 167.81 -87.21 27.09
CA ASN A 56 167.40 -86.11 26.21
C ASN A 56 166.18 -86.51 25.36
N ALA A 57 166.17 -87.72 24.79
CA ALA A 57 165.05 -88.23 24.01
C ALA A 57 163.78 -88.39 24.85
N ILE A 58 163.90 -88.84 26.11
CA ILE A 58 162.78 -88.92 27.05
C ILE A 58 162.20 -87.53 27.33
N LEU A 59 163.04 -86.53 27.62
CA LEU A 59 162.58 -85.16 27.85
C LEU A 59 161.85 -84.57 26.63
N VAL A 60 162.37 -84.81 25.42
CA VAL A 60 161.71 -84.39 24.18
C VAL A 60 160.38 -85.12 23.98
N LYS A 61 160.33 -86.44 24.23
CA LYS A 61 159.09 -87.23 24.15
C LYS A 61 158.04 -86.69 25.12
N GLU A 62 158.40 -86.43 26.37
CA GLU A 62 157.49 -85.85 27.37
C GLU A 62 157.03 -84.44 27.00
N GLY A 63 157.90 -83.65 26.36
CA GLY A 63 157.54 -82.35 25.78
C GLY A 63 156.47 -82.48 24.70
N LEU A 64 156.68 -83.38 23.73
CA LEU A 64 155.74 -83.64 22.65
C LEU A 64 154.42 -84.23 23.15
N GLU A 65 154.44 -85.14 24.13
CA GLU A 65 153.22 -85.70 24.74
C GLU A 65 152.36 -84.61 25.39
N ARG A 66 153.00 -83.65 26.09
CA ARG A 66 152.30 -82.48 26.64
C ARG A 66 151.70 -81.61 25.54
N GLU A 67 152.44 -81.36 24.47
CA GLU A 67 151.97 -80.58 23.33
C GLU A 67 150.82 -81.26 22.57
N VAL A 68 150.87 -82.59 22.40
CA VAL A 68 149.79 -83.39 21.84
C VAL A 68 148.54 -83.27 22.72
N LYS A 69 148.67 -83.36 24.04
CA LYS A 69 147.55 -83.21 24.97
C LYS A 69 146.92 -81.81 24.91
N ILE A 70 147.75 -80.76 24.83
CA ILE A 70 147.28 -79.38 24.64
C ILE A 70 146.55 -79.23 23.30
N SER A 71 147.13 -79.77 22.22
CA SER A 71 146.56 -79.72 20.87
C SER A 71 145.23 -80.45 20.79
N GLN A 72 145.11 -81.61 21.43
CA GLN A 72 143.84 -82.33 21.57
C GLN A 72 142.81 -81.50 22.35
N GLY A 73 143.21 -80.87 23.46
CA GLY A 73 142.33 -79.96 24.21
C GLY A 73 141.82 -78.80 23.37
N ARG A 74 142.68 -78.17 22.56
CA ARG A 74 142.31 -77.10 21.61
C ARG A 74 141.40 -77.62 20.51
N LEU A 75 141.64 -78.81 19.98
CA LEU A 75 140.78 -79.44 18.97
C LEU A 75 139.37 -79.67 19.52
N PHE A 76 139.25 -80.26 20.71
CA PHE A 76 137.94 -80.46 21.35
C PHE A 76 137.23 -79.14 21.68
N ALA A 77 137.97 -78.10 22.10
CA ALA A 77 137.39 -76.77 22.31
C ALA A 77 136.89 -76.16 20.99
N GLY A 78 137.67 -76.26 19.91
CA GLY A 78 137.27 -75.83 18.58
C GLY A 78 136.03 -76.56 18.06
N GLN A 79 135.95 -77.87 18.28
CA GLN A 79 134.78 -78.68 17.92
C GLN A 79 133.51 -78.20 18.65
N ARG A 80 133.59 -77.96 19.97
CA ARG A 80 132.44 -77.43 20.73
C ARG A 80 131.96 -76.07 20.20
N VAL A 81 132.89 -75.18 19.85
CA VAL A 81 132.55 -73.87 19.28
C VAL A 81 131.92 -74.03 17.90
N TRP A 82 132.44 -74.92 17.06
CA TRP A 82 131.86 -75.21 15.75
C TRP A 82 130.44 -75.79 15.86
N ASP A 83 130.23 -76.73 16.78
CA ASP A 83 128.90 -77.30 17.04
C ASP A 83 127.91 -76.25 17.56
N ALA A 84 128.35 -75.35 18.45
CA ALA A 84 127.53 -74.22 18.91
C ALA A 84 127.17 -73.26 17.76
N SER A 85 128.15 -72.88 16.94
CA SER A 85 127.91 -72.02 15.77
C SER A 85 126.98 -72.68 14.75
N LYS A 86 127.07 -74.00 14.56
CA LYS A 86 126.14 -74.76 13.70
C LYS A 86 124.71 -74.73 14.24
N GLN A 87 124.54 -74.81 15.56
CA GLN A 87 123.23 -74.68 16.20
C GLN A 87 122.67 -73.26 16.04
N GLU A 88 123.48 -72.22 16.28
CA GLU A 88 123.09 -70.82 16.07
C GLU A 88 122.68 -70.55 14.62
N LEU A 89 123.42 -71.06 13.64
CA LEU A 89 123.07 -70.95 12.23
C LEU A 89 121.72 -71.62 11.93
N SER A 90 121.44 -72.77 12.55
CA SER A 90 120.16 -73.46 12.38
C SER A 90 118.99 -72.68 12.98
N LEU A 91 119.20 -72.01 14.13
CA LEU A 91 118.22 -71.12 14.75
C LEU A 91 117.99 -69.87 13.91
N LEU A 92 119.07 -69.25 13.41
CA LEU A 92 119.00 -68.08 12.55
C LEU A 92 118.24 -68.40 11.26
N LYS A 93 118.49 -69.56 10.63
CA LYS A 93 117.77 -70.02 9.44
C LYS A 93 116.27 -70.19 9.71
N LYS A 94 115.89 -70.79 10.86
CA LYS A 94 114.48 -70.89 11.26
C LYS A 94 113.85 -69.50 11.42
N SER A 95 114.52 -68.60 12.13
CA SER A 95 114.03 -67.22 12.31
C SER A 95 113.91 -66.46 10.99
N SER A 96 114.83 -66.67 10.04
CA SER A 96 114.76 -66.09 8.69
C SER A 96 113.52 -66.56 7.94
N CYS A 97 113.24 -67.87 7.97
CA CYS A 97 112.02 -68.41 7.37
C CYS A 97 110.75 -67.85 8.03
N GLU A 98 110.71 -67.74 9.35
CA GLU A 98 109.57 -67.13 10.07
C GLU A 98 109.39 -65.65 9.69
N PHE A 99 110.48 -64.88 9.54
CA PHE A 99 110.42 -63.49 9.09
C PHE A 99 109.92 -63.37 7.65
N GLU A 100 110.38 -64.24 6.75
CA GLU A 100 109.89 -64.30 5.36
C GLU A 100 108.39 -64.61 5.30
N GLU A 101 107.92 -65.56 6.12
CA GLU A 101 106.49 -65.88 6.23
C GLU A 101 105.68 -64.69 6.75
N ARG A 102 106.15 -64.00 7.80
CA ARG A 102 105.49 -62.78 8.33
C ARG A 102 105.48 -61.64 7.31
N LEU A 103 106.58 -61.44 6.59
CA LEU A 103 106.68 -60.41 5.55
C LEU A 103 105.69 -60.70 4.42
N LYS A 104 105.62 -61.95 3.96
CA LYS A 104 104.66 -62.37 2.94
C LYS A 104 103.22 -62.16 3.39
N ALA A 105 102.87 -62.59 4.60
CA ALA A 105 101.54 -62.38 5.16
C ALA A 105 101.18 -60.88 5.26
N SER A 106 102.15 -60.03 5.64
CA SER A 106 101.95 -58.57 5.68
C SER A 106 101.75 -57.97 4.30
N LEU A 107 102.48 -58.43 3.28
CA LEU A 107 102.31 -57.98 1.89
C LEU A 107 100.95 -58.39 1.33
N ASP A 108 100.54 -59.64 1.56
CA ASP A 108 99.23 -60.14 1.13
C ASP A 108 98.09 -59.35 1.81
N ALA A 109 98.23 -59.06 3.11
CA ALA A 109 97.28 -58.22 3.83
C ALA A 109 97.21 -56.78 3.29
N ALA A 110 98.36 -56.17 3.00
CA ALA A 110 98.43 -54.83 2.40
C ALA A 110 97.78 -54.79 1.01
N ALA A 111 98.03 -55.81 0.17
CA ALA A 111 97.40 -55.95 -1.14
C ALA A 111 95.88 -56.12 -1.03
N ALA A 112 95.39 -56.92 -0.08
CA ALA A 112 93.96 -57.07 0.18
C ALA A 112 93.31 -55.75 0.59
N SER A 113 93.92 -54.99 1.52
CA SER A 113 93.44 -53.66 1.92
C SER A 113 93.46 -52.66 0.76
N GLN A 114 94.50 -52.66 -0.07
CA GLN A 114 94.59 -51.81 -1.25
C GLN A 114 93.47 -52.12 -2.26
N HIS A 115 93.19 -53.41 -2.49
CA HIS A 115 92.08 -53.84 -3.36
C HIS A 115 90.73 -53.39 -2.80
N GLN A 116 90.49 -53.54 -1.49
CA GLN A 116 89.26 -53.05 -0.85
C GLN A 116 89.11 -51.53 -0.99
N ASN A 117 90.17 -50.76 -0.77
CA ASN A 117 90.18 -49.31 -0.94
C ASN A 117 89.88 -48.91 -2.39
N SER A 118 90.48 -49.59 -3.37
CA SER A 118 90.20 -49.37 -4.79
C SER A 118 88.73 -49.66 -5.13
N SER A 119 88.19 -50.78 -4.64
CA SER A 119 86.78 -51.16 -4.82
C SER A 119 85.83 -50.13 -4.19
N PHE A 120 86.13 -49.67 -2.97
CA PHE A 120 85.36 -48.63 -2.28
C PHE A 120 85.35 -47.30 -3.05
N ARG A 121 86.52 -46.84 -3.53
CA ARG A 121 86.62 -45.62 -4.35
C ARG A 121 85.79 -45.74 -5.63
N LYS A 122 85.84 -46.88 -6.32
CA LYS A 122 84.99 -47.13 -7.51
C LYS A 122 83.49 -47.04 -7.19
N LYS A 123 83.04 -47.54 -6.04
CA LYS A 123 81.63 -47.41 -5.60
C LYS A 123 81.25 -45.95 -5.37
N ILE A 124 82.12 -45.16 -4.74
CA ILE A 124 81.89 -43.72 -4.54
C ILE A 124 81.79 -42.99 -5.88
N VAL A 125 82.73 -43.25 -6.81
CA VAL A 125 82.69 -42.64 -8.16
C VAL A 125 81.38 -42.98 -8.88
N ALA A 126 80.88 -44.21 -8.77
CA ALA A 126 79.61 -44.62 -9.36
C ALA A 126 78.42 -43.84 -8.77
N LEU A 127 78.40 -43.62 -7.45
CA LEU A 127 77.35 -42.85 -6.78
C LEU A 127 77.38 -41.35 -7.15
N LEU A 128 78.58 -40.75 -7.21
CA LEU A 128 78.74 -39.32 -7.52
C LEU A 128 78.43 -38.98 -8.98
N ARG A 129 78.66 -39.92 -9.91
CA ARG A 129 78.55 -39.65 -11.36
C ARG A 129 77.16 -39.91 -11.94
N GLY A 130 76.28 -40.65 -11.25
CA GLY A 130 74.94 -40.97 -11.76
C GLY A 130 74.89 -41.78 -13.08
N GLY A 131 76.03 -42.26 -13.60
CA GLY A 131 76.14 -42.99 -14.87
C GLY A 131 77.58 -43.34 -15.28
N PRO A 132 77.79 -44.26 -16.26
CA PRO A 132 79.09 -44.82 -16.57
C PRO A 132 79.90 -43.88 -17.47
N GLY A 133 80.79 -43.11 -16.86
CA GLY A 133 81.85 -42.40 -17.58
C GLY A 133 83.18 -42.59 -16.85
N THR A 134 84.24 -42.78 -17.61
CA THR A 134 85.61 -43.00 -17.14
C THR A 134 86.17 -41.73 -16.48
N ALA A 135 85.95 -41.58 -15.18
CA ALA A 135 86.76 -40.69 -14.33
C ALA A 135 87.85 -41.51 -13.67
N GLU A 136 89.02 -40.89 -13.51
CA GLU A 136 90.04 -41.37 -12.59
C GLU A 136 89.45 -41.53 -11.19
N SER A 137 89.65 -42.71 -10.60
CA SER A 137 89.19 -43.05 -9.24
C SER A 137 90.15 -42.54 -8.17
N THR A 138 90.82 -41.42 -8.43
CA THR A 138 91.72 -40.78 -7.48
C THR A 138 90.89 -40.13 -6.37
N GLU A 139 91.46 -40.04 -5.17
CA GLU A 139 90.78 -39.44 -4.02
C GLU A 139 90.52 -37.95 -4.25
N ASP A 140 91.49 -37.25 -4.84
CA ASP A 140 91.38 -35.82 -5.15
C ASP A 140 90.24 -35.54 -6.13
N ALA A 141 90.07 -36.36 -7.18
CA ALA A 141 88.96 -36.21 -8.13
C ALA A 141 87.59 -36.45 -7.49
N ILE A 142 87.50 -37.38 -6.53
CA ILE A 142 86.28 -37.61 -5.74
C ILE A 142 85.98 -36.38 -4.88
N LEU A 143 86.98 -35.83 -4.19
CA LEU A 143 86.83 -34.66 -3.33
C LEU A 143 86.42 -33.41 -4.13
N GLU A 144 87.08 -33.16 -5.27
CA GLU A 144 86.75 -32.05 -6.16
C GLU A 144 85.31 -32.16 -6.66
N LYS A 145 84.85 -33.36 -7.03
CA LYS A 145 83.46 -33.55 -7.48
C LYS A 145 82.44 -33.27 -6.37
N ILE A 146 82.72 -33.70 -5.14
CA ILE A 146 81.85 -33.41 -3.98
C ILE A 146 81.80 -31.90 -3.73
N GLN A 147 82.94 -31.21 -3.81
CA GLN A 147 83.00 -29.75 -3.65
C GLN A 147 82.20 -29.03 -4.76
N GLU A 148 82.35 -29.44 -6.03
CA GLU A 148 81.59 -28.91 -7.15
C GLU A 148 80.07 -29.08 -6.93
N MET A 149 79.63 -30.28 -6.53
CA MET A 149 78.23 -30.53 -6.19
C MET A 149 77.74 -29.63 -5.05
N GLY A 150 78.56 -29.42 -4.01
CA GLY A 150 78.23 -28.52 -2.91
C GLY A 150 78.09 -27.05 -3.36
N LEU A 151 78.99 -26.57 -4.22
CA LEU A 151 78.87 -25.23 -4.81
C LEU A 151 77.62 -25.10 -5.67
N GLN A 152 77.31 -26.14 -6.46
CA GLN A 152 76.11 -26.21 -7.28
C GLN A 152 74.85 -26.19 -6.40
N GLU A 153 74.79 -26.99 -5.34
CA GLU A 153 73.68 -27.00 -4.37
C GLU A 153 73.45 -25.62 -3.76
N GLN A 154 74.52 -24.92 -3.35
CA GLN A 154 74.40 -23.55 -2.83
C GLN A 154 73.91 -22.55 -3.89
N SER A 155 74.25 -22.75 -5.17
CA SER A 155 73.72 -21.93 -6.26
C SER A 155 72.22 -22.19 -6.49
N TRP A 156 71.79 -23.46 -6.47
CA TRP A 156 70.37 -23.84 -6.55
C TRP A 156 69.58 -23.28 -5.36
N LYS A 157 70.13 -23.37 -4.14
CA LYS A 157 69.50 -22.82 -2.94
C LYS A 157 69.27 -21.31 -3.06
N ARG A 158 70.25 -20.56 -3.58
CA ARG A 158 70.10 -19.12 -3.87
C ARG A 158 69.00 -18.86 -4.90
N MET A 159 68.94 -19.66 -5.97
CA MET A 159 67.90 -19.54 -6.99
C MET A 159 66.51 -19.85 -6.43
N VAL A 160 66.37 -20.89 -5.61
CA VAL A 160 65.11 -21.23 -4.92
C VAL A 160 64.66 -20.09 -4.03
N SER A 161 65.54 -19.54 -3.18
CA SER A 161 65.20 -18.39 -2.33
C SER A 161 64.79 -17.16 -3.14
N GLN A 162 65.39 -16.94 -4.31
CA GLN A 162 64.98 -15.87 -5.23
C GLN A 162 63.58 -16.11 -5.80
N LEU A 163 63.28 -17.34 -6.24
CA LEU A 163 61.95 -17.71 -6.75
C LEU A 163 60.88 -17.63 -5.64
N GLU A 164 61.19 -18.06 -4.42
CA GLU A 164 60.30 -17.95 -3.25
C GLU A 164 59.99 -16.49 -2.91
N ALA A 165 60.98 -15.60 -3.00
CA ALA A 165 60.78 -14.16 -2.84
C ALA A 165 59.89 -13.57 -3.94
N GLN A 166 60.12 -13.95 -5.21
CA GLN A 166 59.27 -13.53 -6.33
C GLN A 166 57.82 -14.03 -6.20
N ILE A 167 57.63 -15.27 -5.75
CA ILE A 167 56.28 -15.83 -5.50
C ILE A 167 55.59 -15.05 -4.39
N SER A 168 56.33 -14.68 -3.34
CA SER A 168 55.81 -13.90 -2.21
C SER A 168 55.40 -12.49 -2.65
N GLU A 169 56.21 -11.82 -3.48
CA GLU A 169 55.88 -10.51 -4.05
C GLU A 169 54.64 -10.57 -4.96
N LEU A 170 54.56 -11.56 -5.85
CA LEU A 170 53.39 -11.75 -6.73
C LEU A 170 52.12 -12.10 -5.93
N ALA A 171 52.24 -12.87 -4.85
CA ALA A 171 51.12 -13.19 -3.99
C ALA A 171 50.58 -11.95 -3.27
N GLU A 172 51.47 -11.09 -2.76
CA GLU A 172 51.09 -9.82 -2.12
C GLU A 172 50.44 -8.86 -3.13
N GLN A 173 50.98 -8.77 -4.35
CA GLN A 173 50.36 -7.97 -5.43
C GLN A 173 48.95 -8.46 -5.77
N LEU A 174 48.78 -9.78 -5.91
CA LEU A 174 47.47 -10.39 -6.18
C LEU A 174 46.48 -10.14 -5.04
N GLU A 175 46.92 -10.24 -3.78
CA GLU A 175 46.09 -9.94 -2.62
C GLU A 175 45.63 -8.48 -2.63
N ASN A 176 46.55 -7.54 -2.88
CA ASN A 176 46.25 -6.12 -2.99
C ASN A 176 45.24 -5.82 -4.11
N GLU A 177 45.46 -6.35 -5.33
CA GLU A 177 44.54 -6.23 -6.47
C GLU A 177 43.17 -6.82 -6.16
N SER A 178 43.12 -8.01 -5.56
CA SER A 178 41.85 -8.64 -5.15
C SER A 178 41.10 -7.77 -4.13
N GLY A 179 41.83 -7.13 -3.20
CA GLY A 179 41.30 -6.19 -2.23
C GLY A 179 40.73 -4.93 -2.89
N PHE A 180 41.43 -4.37 -3.88
CA PHE A 180 40.92 -3.25 -4.68
C PHE A 180 39.67 -3.64 -5.47
N HIS A 181 39.68 -4.80 -6.14
CA HIS A 181 38.55 -5.31 -6.90
C HIS A 181 37.31 -5.49 -6.01
N LYS A 182 37.47 -6.08 -4.81
CA LYS A 182 36.38 -6.24 -3.84
C LYS A 182 35.80 -4.88 -3.39
N LYS A 183 36.66 -3.88 -3.14
CA LYS A 183 36.22 -2.52 -2.80
C LYS A 183 35.51 -1.83 -3.96
N ALA A 184 35.97 -2.02 -5.19
CA ALA A 184 35.33 -1.48 -6.39
C ALA A 184 33.95 -2.10 -6.62
N LEU A 185 33.84 -3.42 -6.48
CA LEU A 185 32.58 -4.16 -6.59
C LEU A 185 31.56 -3.69 -5.55
N GLN A 186 31.98 -3.51 -4.29
CA GLN A 186 31.10 -2.97 -3.24
C GLN A 186 30.61 -1.54 -3.55
N ARG A 187 31.45 -0.71 -4.19
CA ARG A 187 31.02 0.63 -4.63
C ARG A 187 30.03 0.54 -5.78
N ALA A 188 30.26 -0.34 -6.76
CA ALA A 188 29.36 -0.57 -7.87
C ALA A 188 27.99 -1.05 -7.38
N GLN A 189 27.93 -2.05 -6.50
CA GLN A 189 26.69 -2.54 -5.90
C GLN A 189 25.94 -1.44 -5.13
N LYS A 190 26.64 -0.60 -4.36
CA LYS A 190 26.01 0.54 -3.68
C LYS A 190 25.44 1.57 -4.66
N ALA A 191 26.11 1.78 -5.81
CA ALA A 191 25.60 2.67 -6.86
C ALA A 191 24.40 2.06 -7.58
N GLU A 192 24.42 0.76 -7.84
CA GLU A 192 23.33 -0.01 -8.45
C GLU A 192 22.06 0.03 -7.59
N ASN A 193 22.16 -0.24 -6.29
CA ASN A 193 21.03 -0.14 -5.36
C ASN A 193 20.42 1.27 -5.31
N LYS A 194 21.26 2.31 -5.40
CA LYS A 194 20.79 3.71 -5.47
C LYS A 194 20.07 3.98 -6.78
N LEU A 195 20.61 3.47 -7.89
CA LEU A 195 19.99 3.61 -9.21
C LEU A 195 18.63 2.91 -9.25
N GLU A 196 18.53 1.69 -8.71
CA GLU A 196 17.28 0.95 -8.59
C GLU A 196 16.24 1.73 -7.77
N THR A 197 16.66 2.32 -6.63
CA THR A 197 15.78 3.17 -5.81
C THR A 197 15.28 4.40 -6.58
N LEU A 198 16.19 5.11 -7.26
CA LEU A 198 15.84 6.28 -8.08
C LEU A 198 14.93 5.91 -9.24
N GLN A 199 15.15 4.76 -9.87
CA GLN A 199 14.32 4.26 -10.96
C GLN A 199 12.92 3.89 -10.47
N GLY A 200 12.80 3.27 -9.29
CA GLY A 200 11.51 3.07 -8.61
C GLY A 200 10.77 4.38 -8.35
N GLN A 201 11.47 5.42 -7.87
CA GLN A 201 10.87 6.76 -7.68
C GLN A 201 10.43 7.41 -8.99
N LEU A 202 11.25 7.31 -10.04
CA LEU A 202 10.94 7.86 -11.35
C LEU A 202 9.68 7.20 -11.93
N THR A 203 9.61 5.87 -11.93
CA THR A 203 8.44 5.13 -12.44
C THR A 203 7.17 5.46 -11.67
N HIS A 204 7.25 5.68 -10.35
CA HIS A 204 6.12 6.13 -9.55
C HIS A 204 5.65 7.53 -9.98
N LEU A 205 6.56 8.50 -10.10
CA LEU A 205 6.25 9.87 -10.53
C LEU A 205 5.71 9.93 -11.96
N GLU A 206 6.27 9.12 -12.87
CA GLU A 206 5.74 8.96 -14.23
C GLU A 206 4.31 8.42 -14.19
N GLY A 207 4.02 7.44 -13.33
CA GLY A 207 2.67 6.93 -13.11
C GLY A 207 1.70 7.99 -12.57
N GLU A 208 2.12 8.78 -11.59
CA GLU A 208 1.33 9.90 -11.07
C GLU A 208 1.05 10.95 -12.15
N LEU A 209 2.05 11.32 -12.94
CA LEU A 209 1.90 12.28 -14.04
C LEU A 209 0.88 11.79 -15.08
N VAL A 210 1.01 10.53 -15.51
CA VAL A 210 0.06 9.91 -16.45
C VAL A 210 -1.35 9.88 -15.86
N SER A 211 -1.50 9.54 -14.57
CA SER A 211 -2.81 9.56 -13.91
C SER A 211 -3.40 10.98 -13.86
N GLY A 212 -2.56 11.99 -13.64
CA GLY A 212 -2.95 13.40 -13.67
C GLY A 212 -3.38 13.87 -15.06
N ASP A 213 -2.70 13.43 -16.12
CA ASP A 213 -3.09 13.67 -17.51
C ASP A 213 -4.49 13.10 -17.80
N VAL A 214 -4.72 11.83 -17.43
CA VAL A 214 -6.03 11.18 -17.61
C VAL A 214 -7.14 11.93 -16.86
N LEU A 215 -6.88 12.39 -15.63
CA LEU A 215 -7.84 13.17 -14.85
C LEU A 215 -8.13 14.54 -15.52
N ARG A 216 -7.12 15.24 -16.02
CA ARG A 216 -7.30 16.49 -16.76
C ARG A 216 -8.12 16.29 -18.03
N ASP A 217 -7.85 15.23 -18.78
CA ASP A 217 -8.60 14.91 -20.00
C ASP A 217 -10.07 14.62 -19.69
N ASN A 218 -10.35 13.85 -18.63
CA ASN A 218 -11.71 13.61 -18.15
C ASN A 218 -12.43 14.91 -17.75
N LEU A 219 -11.76 15.80 -17.00
CA LEU A 219 -12.32 17.10 -16.63
C LEU A 219 -12.57 17.99 -17.84
N ASN A 220 -11.65 18.00 -18.81
CA ASN A 220 -11.82 18.73 -20.06
C ASN A 220 -12.99 18.18 -20.88
N PHE A 221 -13.16 16.86 -20.92
CA PHE A 221 -14.30 16.22 -21.58
C PHE A 221 -15.63 16.64 -20.94
N GLU A 222 -15.73 16.59 -19.61
CA GLU A 222 -16.96 17.02 -18.91
C GLU A 222 -17.20 18.53 -19.07
N LYS A 223 -16.14 19.36 -19.02
CA LYS A 223 -16.23 20.80 -19.34
C LYS A 223 -16.76 21.05 -20.74
N GLN A 224 -16.31 20.29 -21.76
CA GLN A 224 -16.84 20.40 -23.12
C GLN A 224 -18.33 20.03 -23.19
N LYS A 225 -18.76 19.01 -22.45
CA LYS A 225 -20.17 18.62 -22.38
C LYS A 225 -21.04 19.72 -21.73
N TYR A 226 -20.56 20.33 -20.64
CA TYR A 226 -21.25 21.48 -20.03
C TYR A 226 -21.27 22.72 -20.92
N LEU A 227 -20.17 23.02 -21.62
CA LEU A 227 -20.13 24.10 -22.60
C LEU A 227 -21.18 23.89 -23.70
N LYS A 228 -21.29 22.68 -24.26
CA LYS A 228 -22.33 22.35 -25.25
C LYS A 228 -23.74 22.56 -24.71
N PHE A 229 -24.00 22.16 -23.46
CA PHE A 229 -25.29 22.40 -22.81
C PHE A 229 -25.56 23.90 -22.62
N LEU A 230 -24.55 24.66 -22.21
CA LEU A 230 -24.65 26.10 -21.99
C LEU A 230 -24.86 26.86 -23.30
N ASP A 231 -24.27 26.40 -24.40
CA ASP A 231 -24.51 26.93 -25.74
C ASP A 231 -25.97 26.73 -26.14
N GLN A 232 -26.52 25.51 -25.96
CA GLN A 232 -27.94 25.23 -26.23
C GLN A 232 -28.88 26.09 -25.38
N LEU A 233 -28.54 26.31 -24.11
CA LEU A 233 -29.33 27.15 -23.22
C LEU A 233 -29.27 28.62 -23.62
N SER A 234 -28.09 29.11 -23.99
CA SER A 234 -27.87 30.46 -24.50
C SER A 234 -28.70 30.70 -25.76
N GLU A 235 -28.76 29.72 -26.66
CA GLU A 235 -29.60 29.76 -27.87
C GLU A 235 -31.08 29.87 -27.54
N LYS A 236 -31.59 29.02 -26.64
CA LYS A 236 -32.99 29.08 -26.21
C LYS A 236 -33.34 30.42 -25.54
N MET A 237 -32.39 31.08 -24.89
CA MET A 237 -32.57 32.38 -24.25
C MET A 237 -32.30 33.58 -25.17
N LYS A 238 -31.88 33.34 -26.41
CA LYS A 238 -31.46 34.35 -27.40
C LYS A 238 -30.26 35.19 -26.94
N LEU A 239 -29.25 34.52 -26.39
CA LEU A 239 -27.99 35.11 -25.93
C LEU A 239 -26.79 34.74 -26.82
N ASP A 240 -27.00 34.09 -27.97
CA ASP A 240 -25.95 33.49 -28.81
C ASP A 240 -24.76 34.41 -29.12
N GLN A 241 -25.06 35.65 -29.55
CA GLN A 241 -24.03 36.62 -29.91
C GLN A 241 -23.19 37.06 -28.71
N MET A 242 -23.80 37.18 -27.54
CA MET A 242 -23.13 37.55 -26.29
C MET A 242 -22.35 36.35 -25.73
N ALA A 243 -22.92 35.15 -25.82
CA ALA A 243 -22.27 33.93 -25.35
C ALA A 243 -20.97 33.65 -26.13
N ALA A 244 -20.93 33.92 -27.45
CA ALA A 244 -19.75 33.68 -28.29
C ALA A 244 -18.46 34.39 -27.79
N GLU A 245 -18.61 35.56 -27.16
CA GLU A 245 -17.48 36.40 -26.70
C GLU A 245 -17.14 36.19 -25.22
N LEU A 246 -18.01 35.52 -24.46
CA LEU A 246 -17.85 35.31 -23.01
C LEU A 246 -17.21 33.96 -22.69
N GLY A 247 -16.38 33.94 -21.63
CA GLY A 247 -15.87 32.70 -21.03
C GLY A 247 -16.96 31.90 -20.29
N PHE A 248 -16.70 30.64 -19.97
CA PHE A 248 -17.68 29.71 -19.35
C PHE A 248 -18.42 30.31 -18.14
N ASP A 249 -17.69 30.89 -17.18
CA ASP A 249 -18.30 31.46 -15.97
C ASP A 249 -19.22 32.65 -16.29
N MET A 250 -18.77 33.54 -17.17
CA MET A 250 -19.56 34.70 -17.58
C MET A 250 -20.80 34.31 -18.40
N ARG A 251 -20.74 33.23 -19.18
CA ARG A 251 -21.92 32.69 -19.88
C ARG A 251 -22.98 32.22 -18.89
N LEU A 252 -22.58 31.56 -17.79
CA LEU A 252 -23.50 31.13 -16.75
C LEU A 252 -24.18 32.33 -16.07
N ASP A 253 -23.42 33.35 -15.71
CA ASP A 253 -23.94 34.59 -15.12
C ASP A 253 -24.91 35.31 -16.07
N ALA A 254 -24.59 35.36 -17.36
CA ALA A 254 -25.46 35.97 -18.38
C ALA A 254 -26.80 35.23 -18.52
N VAL A 255 -26.76 33.89 -18.53
CA VAL A 255 -27.97 33.03 -18.56
C VAL A 255 -28.82 33.24 -17.30
N LEU A 256 -28.20 33.32 -16.12
CA LEU A 256 -28.91 33.59 -14.87
C LEU A 256 -29.60 34.95 -14.90
N ALA A 257 -28.87 36.01 -15.25
CA ALA A 257 -29.41 37.37 -15.36
C ALA A 257 -30.58 37.44 -16.35
N ARG A 258 -30.47 36.74 -17.49
CA ARG A 258 -31.54 36.65 -18.48
C ARG A 258 -32.76 35.89 -17.97
N THR A 259 -32.56 34.83 -17.21
CA THR A 259 -33.64 34.06 -16.58
C THR A 259 -34.40 34.93 -15.59
N GLU A 260 -33.70 35.65 -14.72
CA GLU A 260 -34.33 36.60 -13.79
C GLU A 260 -35.11 37.69 -14.53
N GLN A 261 -34.57 38.21 -15.63
CA GLN A 261 -35.26 39.18 -16.47
C GLN A 261 -36.57 38.61 -17.03
N LEU A 262 -36.54 37.40 -17.60
CA LEU A 262 -37.72 36.75 -18.17
C LEU A 262 -38.79 36.47 -17.09
N VAL A 263 -38.39 36.02 -15.90
CA VAL A 263 -39.31 35.81 -14.77
C VAL A 263 -39.99 37.11 -14.36
N ARG A 264 -39.26 38.24 -14.30
CA ARG A 264 -39.85 39.55 -14.01
C ARG A 264 -40.85 39.98 -15.08
N LEU A 265 -40.52 39.78 -16.36
CA LEU A 265 -41.43 40.08 -17.47
C LEU A 265 -42.71 39.24 -17.41
N GLU A 266 -42.59 37.94 -17.17
CA GLU A 266 -43.73 37.02 -17.02
C GLU A 266 -44.59 37.40 -15.81
N SER A 267 -43.98 37.71 -14.67
CA SER A 267 -44.68 38.17 -13.48
C SER A 267 -45.48 39.45 -13.73
N ASN A 268 -44.86 40.43 -14.41
CA ASN A 268 -45.53 41.67 -14.80
C ASN A 268 -46.72 41.38 -15.74
N ALA A 269 -46.54 40.52 -16.74
CA ALA A 269 -47.61 40.13 -17.66
C ALA A 269 -48.76 39.41 -16.93
N VAL A 270 -48.46 38.55 -15.95
CA VAL A 270 -49.47 37.90 -15.10
C VAL A 270 -50.22 38.93 -14.25
N ILE A 271 -49.54 39.91 -13.65
CA ILE A 271 -50.17 40.99 -12.89
C ILE A 271 -51.08 41.83 -13.79
N GLU A 272 -50.61 42.18 -14.99
CA GLU A 272 -51.39 42.91 -15.98
C GLU A 272 -52.62 42.11 -16.42
N ASN A 273 -52.46 40.84 -16.78
CA ASN A 273 -53.57 39.94 -17.14
C ASN A 273 -54.57 39.78 -15.99
N LYS A 274 -54.08 39.62 -14.75
CA LYS A 274 -54.93 39.58 -13.56
C LYS A 274 -55.69 40.89 -13.43
N THR A 275 -55.06 42.03 -13.65
CA THR A 275 -55.69 43.35 -13.58
C THR A 275 -56.76 43.51 -14.66
N ILE A 276 -56.47 43.11 -15.91
CA ILE A 276 -57.42 43.09 -17.02
C ILE A 276 -58.61 42.17 -16.68
N ALA A 277 -58.36 40.96 -16.17
CA ALA A 277 -59.40 40.03 -15.76
C ALA A 277 -60.29 40.61 -14.64
N HIS A 278 -59.70 41.25 -13.63
CA HIS A 278 -60.46 41.93 -12.58
C HIS A 278 -61.28 43.11 -13.13
N ASN A 279 -60.74 43.86 -14.10
CA ASN A 279 -61.48 44.93 -14.77
C ASN A 279 -62.65 44.39 -15.60
N LEU A 280 -62.44 43.32 -16.35
CA LEU A 280 -63.49 42.63 -17.10
C LEU A 280 -64.57 42.07 -16.16
N GLN A 281 -64.17 41.45 -15.05
CA GLN A 281 -65.10 40.93 -14.05
C GLN A 281 -65.92 42.05 -13.40
N ARG A 282 -65.31 43.20 -13.09
CA ARG A 282 -66.05 44.39 -12.63
C ARG A 282 -67.04 44.87 -13.69
N LYS A 283 -66.64 44.94 -14.96
CA LYS A 283 -67.50 45.37 -16.07
C LYS A 283 -68.68 44.42 -16.27
N ILE A 284 -68.47 43.11 -16.16
CA ILE A 284 -69.53 42.08 -16.18
C ILE A 284 -70.48 42.30 -15.00
N LYS A 285 -69.98 42.43 -13.77
CA LYS A 285 -70.82 42.67 -12.59
C LYS A 285 -71.65 43.95 -12.72
N THR A 286 -71.07 45.02 -13.28
CA THR A 286 -71.81 46.25 -13.59
C THR A 286 -72.90 46.00 -14.64
N LEU A 287 -72.61 45.31 -15.74
CA LEU A 287 -73.61 44.98 -16.76
C LEU A 287 -74.73 44.08 -16.22
N GLU A 288 -74.41 43.11 -15.37
CA GLU A 288 -75.41 42.27 -14.67
C GLU A 288 -76.30 43.10 -13.75
N GLN A 289 -75.71 44.02 -12.97
CA GLN A 289 -76.47 44.95 -12.14
C GLN A 289 -77.34 45.88 -12.98
N THR A 290 -76.83 46.44 -14.08
CA THR A 290 -77.61 47.27 -15.01
C THR A 290 -78.76 46.48 -15.63
N LYS A 291 -78.53 45.24 -16.06
CA LYS A 291 -79.57 44.35 -16.59
C LYS A 291 -80.61 44.03 -15.51
N ALA A 292 -80.19 43.75 -14.29
CA ALA A 292 -81.10 43.51 -13.16
C ALA A 292 -81.94 44.77 -12.85
N ILE A 293 -81.34 45.96 -12.87
CA ILE A 293 -82.06 47.25 -12.73
C ILE A 293 -83.04 47.45 -13.88
N GLU A 294 -82.67 47.10 -15.10
CA GLU A 294 -83.52 47.25 -16.29
C GLU A 294 -84.69 46.25 -16.28
N ASP A 295 -84.47 45.02 -15.83
CA ASP A 295 -85.53 44.03 -15.62
C ASP A 295 -86.45 44.42 -14.45
N LEU A 296 -85.91 44.98 -13.37
CA LEU A 296 -86.68 45.60 -12.28
C LEU A 296 -87.47 46.83 -12.75
N ASN A 297 -86.92 47.65 -13.63
CA ASN A 297 -87.65 48.78 -14.23
C ASN A 297 -88.78 48.29 -15.13
N LYS A 298 -88.57 47.24 -15.94
CA LYS A 298 -89.64 46.61 -16.72
C LYS A 298 -90.74 46.02 -15.82
N SER A 299 -90.38 45.42 -14.69
CA SER A 299 -91.36 44.88 -13.74
C SER A 299 -92.10 46.01 -13.02
N ARG A 300 -91.40 47.08 -12.62
CA ARG A 300 -92.00 48.33 -12.10
C ARG A 300 -92.97 48.95 -13.10
N ASP A 301 -92.60 49.10 -14.35
CA ASP A 301 -93.46 49.70 -15.37
C ASP A 301 -94.70 48.83 -15.66
N LYS A 302 -94.57 47.50 -15.58
CA LYS A 302 -95.73 46.58 -15.59
C LYS A 302 -96.60 46.78 -14.36
N LEU A 303 -95.99 46.95 -13.18
CA LEU A 303 -96.70 47.21 -11.93
C LEU A 303 -97.44 48.55 -11.97
N GLU A 304 -96.82 49.61 -12.50
CA GLU A 304 -97.42 50.93 -12.70
C GLU A 304 -98.61 50.85 -13.67
N LYS A 305 -98.49 50.11 -14.78
CA LYS A 305 -99.61 49.85 -15.69
C LYS A 305 -100.75 49.07 -15.04
N MET A 306 -100.42 48.12 -14.15
CA MET A 306 -101.44 47.40 -13.38
C MET A 306 -102.10 48.31 -12.33
N LYS A 307 -101.31 49.18 -11.68
CA LYS A 307 -101.80 50.20 -10.74
C LYS A 307 -102.70 51.21 -11.45
N GLU A 308 -102.32 51.77 -12.59
CA GLU A 308 -103.18 52.66 -13.39
C GLU A 308 -104.48 51.98 -13.82
N LYS A 309 -104.43 50.69 -14.21
CA LYS A 309 -105.66 49.92 -14.51
C LYS A 309 -106.52 49.73 -13.25
N ALA A 310 -105.92 49.49 -12.10
CA ALA A 310 -106.62 49.37 -10.83
C ALA A 310 -107.20 50.72 -10.38
N GLU A 311 -106.47 51.82 -10.52
CA GLU A 311 -106.92 53.18 -10.22
C GLU A 311 -108.05 53.63 -11.15
N LYS A 312 -107.99 53.32 -12.45
CA LYS A 312 -109.11 53.57 -13.37
C LYS A 312 -110.36 52.77 -13.00
N LYS A 313 -110.21 51.50 -12.61
CA LYS A 313 -111.33 50.70 -12.09
C LYS A 313 -111.84 51.24 -10.76
N LEU A 314 -110.96 51.67 -9.86
CA LEU A 314 -111.33 52.26 -8.58
C LEU A 314 -112.09 53.58 -8.77
N MET A 315 -111.67 54.43 -9.70
CA MET A 315 -112.37 55.67 -10.06
C MET A 315 -113.75 55.41 -10.68
N SER A 316 -113.89 54.39 -11.53
CA SER A 316 -115.18 53.94 -12.08
C SER A 316 -116.13 53.47 -10.97
N VAL A 317 -115.64 52.61 -10.07
CA VAL A 317 -116.42 52.11 -8.93
C VAL A 317 -116.76 53.24 -7.96
N LYS A 318 -115.87 54.22 -7.78
CA LYS A 318 -116.13 55.39 -6.94
C LYS A 318 -117.19 56.32 -7.55
N SER A 319 -117.16 56.56 -8.86
CA SER A 319 -118.21 57.35 -9.53
C SER A 319 -119.57 56.65 -9.50
N GLU A 320 -119.61 55.32 -9.64
CA GLU A 320 -120.85 54.54 -9.49
C GLU A 320 -121.38 54.62 -8.05
N LEU A 321 -120.49 54.51 -7.05
CA LEU A 321 -120.86 54.63 -5.65
C LEU A 321 -121.42 56.03 -5.31
N ASP A 322 -120.77 57.10 -5.77
CA ASP A 322 -121.23 58.48 -5.55
C ASP A 322 -122.61 58.75 -6.19
N THR A 323 -122.90 58.15 -7.37
CA THR A 323 -124.24 58.23 -7.97
C THR A 323 -125.30 57.46 -7.16
N THR A 324 -124.97 56.27 -6.67
CA THR A 324 -125.90 55.49 -5.83
C THR A 324 -126.14 56.13 -4.46
N GLU A 325 -125.16 56.82 -3.89
CA GLU A 325 -125.32 57.53 -2.62
C GLU A 325 -126.21 58.77 -2.77
N HIS A 326 -126.13 59.47 -3.92
CA HIS A 326 -126.98 60.62 -4.21
C HIS A 326 -128.45 60.23 -4.43
N GLU A 327 -128.70 59.17 -5.20
CA GLU A 327 -130.06 58.63 -5.43
C GLU A 327 -130.70 58.12 -4.14
N ALA A 328 -129.94 57.39 -3.30
CA ALA A 328 -130.43 56.90 -2.01
C ALA A 328 -130.73 58.03 -1.00
N LYS A 329 -130.00 59.15 -1.06
CA LYS A 329 -130.27 60.34 -0.23
C LYS A 329 -131.55 61.06 -0.67
N GLU A 330 -131.80 61.22 -1.97
CA GLU A 330 -133.05 61.82 -2.45
C GLU A 330 -134.28 60.96 -2.13
N ASP A 331 -134.19 59.65 -2.29
CA ASP A 331 -135.32 58.74 -2.01
C ASP A 331 -135.67 58.71 -0.51
N LYS A 332 -134.66 58.83 0.35
CA LYS A 332 -134.86 58.96 1.80
C LYS A 332 -135.58 60.26 2.16
N GLU A 333 -135.26 61.37 1.50
CA GLU A 333 -135.91 62.67 1.74
C GLU A 333 -137.35 62.71 1.20
N ARG A 334 -137.58 62.10 0.02
CA ARG A 334 -138.93 61.93 -0.56
C ARG A 334 -139.85 61.11 0.34
N ALA A 335 -139.36 59.99 0.87
CA ALA A 335 -140.14 59.15 1.79
C ALA A 335 -140.49 59.89 3.10
N ARG A 336 -139.60 60.74 3.59
CA ARG A 336 -139.81 61.53 4.82
C ARG A 336 -140.92 62.58 4.65
N ASN A 337 -140.90 63.30 3.53
CA ASN A 337 -141.91 64.33 3.22
C ASN A 337 -143.31 63.74 2.99
N ILE A 338 -143.41 62.56 2.36
CA ILE A 338 -144.69 61.86 2.16
C ILE A 338 -145.30 61.42 3.49
N ILE A 339 -144.48 60.91 4.42
CA ILE A 339 -144.96 60.49 5.75
C ILE A 339 -145.46 61.70 6.55
N GLU A 340 -144.79 62.83 6.49
CA GLU A 340 -145.19 64.04 7.21
C GLU A 340 -146.50 64.64 6.66
N LEU A 341 -146.66 64.65 5.33
CA LEU A 341 -147.89 65.08 4.66
C LEU A 341 -149.09 64.20 5.03
N VAL A 342 -148.94 62.88 4.90
CA VAL A 342 -150.01 61.90 5.22
C VAL A 342 -150.39 61.92 6.71
N THR A 343 -149.43 62.19 7.60
CA THR A 343 -149.69 62.31 9.04
C THR A 343 -150.44 63.60 9.40
N SER A 344 -150.22 64.68 8.64
CA SER A 344 -150.94 65.95 8.82
C SER A 344 -152.38 65.89 8.28
N GLU A 345 -152.59 65.23 7.13
CA GLU A 345 -153.91 65.05 6.51
C GLU A 345 -154.83 64.11 7.32
N THR A 346 -154.27 63.05 7.89
CA THR A 346 -155.03 62.12 8.77
C THR A 346 -155.47 62.79 10.08
N LYS A 347 -154.74 63.78 10.58
CA LYS A 347 -155.17 64.61 11.72
C LYS A 347 -156.32 65.57 11.36
N THR A 348 -156.28 66.19 10.17
CA THR A 348 -157.33 67.12 9.72
C THR A 348 -158.62 66.40 9.30
N LEU A 349 -158.52 65.23 8.67
CA LEU A 349 -159.70 64.42 8.28
C LEU A 349 -160.43 63.85 9.49
N LYS A 350 -159.69 63.44 10.54
CA LYS A 350 -160.29 62.94 11.79
C LYS A 350 -161.12 64.02 12.51
N LYS A 351 -160.66 65.28 12.49
CA LYS A 351 -161.37 66.42 13.10
C LYS A 351 -162.62 66.83 12.32
N SER A 352 -162.54 66.72 10.99
CA SER A 352 -163.64 67.09 10.08
C SER A 352 -164.78 66.06 10.12
N LEU A 353 -164.45 64.78 10.36
CA LEU A 353 -165.44 63.70 10.51
C LEU A 353 -166.26 63.84 11.82
N GLU A 354 -165.61 64.18 12.94
CA GLU A 354 -166.30 64.44 14.22
C GLU A 354 -167.21 65.67 14.17
N GLU A 355 -166.91 66.66 13.34
CA GLU A 355 -167.78 67.83 13.13
C GLU A 355 -168.94 67.54 12.15
N ALA A 356 -168.74 66.66 11.18
CA ALA A 356 -169.78 66.25 10.23
C ALA A 356 -170.88 65.41 10.91
N GLU A 357 -170.50 64.44 11.75
CA GLU A 357 -171.47 63.64 12.53
C GLU A 357 -172.31 64.49 13.48
N LYS A 358 -171.75 65.58 14.02
CA LYS A 358 -172.51 66.52 14.87
C LYS A 358 -173.50 67.39 14.07
N ARG A 359 -173.15 67.81 12.85
CA ARG A 359 -174.05 68.62 11.99
C ARG A 359 -175.18 67.80 11.39
N GLU A 360 -174.91 66.55 11.01
CA GLU A 360 -175.95 65.66 10.47
C GLU A 360 -177.04 65.39 11.51
N LYS A 361 -176.65 65.18 12.78
CA LYS A 361 -177.60 65.00 13.87
C LYS A 361 -178.50 66.22 14.10
N GLN A 362 -177.97 67.44 13.98
CA GLN A 362 -178.75 68.68 14.13
C GLN A 362 -179.71 68.95 12.96
N LEU A 363 -179.37 68.53 11.74
CA LEU A 363 -180.21 68.75 10.55
C LEU A 363 -181.40 67.79 10.49
N VAL A 364 -181.22 66.55 10.97
CA VAL A 364 -182.33 65.61 11.13
C VAL A 364 -183.36 66.15 12.14
N ASP A 365 -182.89 66.66 13.28
CA ASP A 365 -183.77 67.25 14.31
C ASP A 365 -184.50 68.52 13.79
N PHE A 366 -183.83 69.38 13.00
CA PHE A 366 -184.47 70.56 12.43
C PHE A 366 -185.53 70.21 11.38
N ARG A 367 -185.26 69.21 10.53
CA ARG A 367 -186.21 68.69 9.54
C ARG A 367 -187.48 68.19 10.22
N GLU A 368 -187.37 67.59 11.39
CA GLU A 368 -188.50 67.10 12.18
C GLU A 368 -189.36 68.26 12.71
N VAL A 369 -188.74 69.33 13.22
CA VAL A 369 -189.43 70.54 13.69
C VAL A 369 -190.15 71.28 12.56
N VAL A 370 -189.51 71.48 11.41
CA VAL A 370 -190.13 72.19 10.27
C VAL A 370 -191.30 71.40 9.70
N SER A 371 -191.19 70.07 9.68
CA SER A 371 -192.28 69.21 9.23
C SER A 371 -193.47 69.26 10.20
N GLN A 372 -193.24 69.40 11.50
CA GLN A 372 -194.29 69.71 12.49
C GLN A 372 -194.92 71.08 12.26
N MET A 373 -194.14 72.12 11.95
CA MET A 373 -194.68 73.48 11.79
C MET A 373 -195.49 73.70 10.50
N LEU A 374 -195.21 72.95 9.43
CA LEU A 374 -195.92 73.08 8.15
C LEU A 374 -197.20 72.22 8.05
N GLY A 375 -197.64 71.62 9.16
CA GLY A 375 -198.90 70.88 9.23
C GLY A 375 -198.94 69.61 8.37
N LEU A 376 -197.78 69.12 7.95
CA LEU A 376 -197.62 67.87 7.23
C LEU A 376 -197.65 66.73 8.26
N ASN A 377 -198.80 66.08 8.42
CA ASN A 377 -198.94 64.96 9.36
C ASN A 377 -198.26 63.68 8.82
N LEU A 378 -197.54 63.02 9.72
CA LEU A 378 -196.27 62.32 9.45
C LEU A 378 -196.28 60.81 9.79
N SER A 379 -197.43 60.13 9.78
CA SER A 379 -197.47 58.71 10.15
C SER A 379 -196.82 57.76 9.12
N SER A 380 -196.25 58.23 8.00
CA SER A 380 -195.41 57.39 7.15
C SER A 380 -194.39 58.16 6.32
N LEU A 381 -193.15 57.68 6.41
CA LEU A 381 -191.87 58.30 6.09
C LEU A 381 -191.65 58.55 4.59
N ALA A 382 -191.00 59.69 4.31
CA ALA A 382 -190.53 60.20 3.03
C ALA A 382 -191.40 61.34 2.46
N LEU A 383 -191.47 62.44 3.21
CA LEU A 383 -191.77 63.75 2.62
C LEU A 383 -190.52 64.24 1.88
N PRO A 384 -190.54 64.37 0.54
CA PRO A 384 -189.45 64.96 -0.22
C PRO A 384 -189.53 66.48 -0.11
N ASP A 385 -188.37 67.12 0.05
CA ASP A 385 -188.28 68.54 0.45
C ASP A 385 -189.03 69.52 -0.47
N TYR A 386 -189.29 69.15 -1.73
CA TYR A 386 -190.06 69.99 -2.64
C TYR A 386 -191.52 70.20 -2.21
N GLU A 387 -192.12 69.29 -1.43
CA GLU A 387 -193.48 69.49 -0.89
C GLU A 387 -193.50 70.58 0.21
N ILE A 388 -192.49 70.56 1.09
CA ILE A 388 -192.23 71.62 2.09
C ILE A 388 -192.06 72.97 1.38
N ILE A 389 -191.27 72.98 0.31
CA ILE A 389 -190.99 74.17 -0.49
C ILE A 389 -192.25 74.66 -1.24
N LYS A 390 -193.06 73.76 -1.81
CA LYS A 390 -194.28 74.10 -2.57
C LYS A 390 -195.42 74.60 -1.68
N CYS A 391 -195.44 74.23 -0.40
CA CYS A 391 -196.32 74.82 0.62
C CYS A 391 -195.88 76.23 1.00
N LEU A 392 -194.57 76.46 1.15
CA LEU A 392 -194.01 77.78 1.40
C LEU A 392 -194.23 78.74 0.21
N GLU A 393 -194.11 78.27 -1.05
CA GLU A 393 -194.37 79.09 -2.25
C GLU A 393 -195.85 79.49 -2.42
N ARG A 394 -196.79 78.62 -2.04
CA ARG A 394 -198.24 78.95 -2.04
C ARG A 394 -198.60 79.98 -0.97
N LEU A 395 -197.91 79.96 0.17
CA LEU A 395 -198.03 81.00 1.20
C LEU A 395 -197.51 82.35 0.69
N ILE A 396 -196.48 82.32 -0.15
CA ILE A 396 -195.85 83.51 -0.72
C ILE A 396 -196.69 84.12 -1.87
N GLN A 397 -197.45 83.32 -2.64
CA GLN A 397 -198.27 83.80 -3.77
C GLN A 397 -199.68 84.30 -3.40
N SER A 398 -200.18 84.03 -2.19
CA SER A 398 -201.54 84.42 -1.79
C SER A 398 -201.62 85.74 -1.01
N HIS A 399 -200.54 86.17 -0.35
CA HIS A 399 -200.53 87.41 0.43
C HIS A 399 -199.64 88.49 -0.16
N ARG A 400 -199.98 88.95 -1.38
CA ARG A 400 -199.96 90.39 -1.76
C ARG A 400 -200.53 90.64 -3.19
N HIS A 401 -201.86 90.57 -3.27
CA HIS A 401 -202.70 91.47 -4.10
C HIS A 401 -202.83 92.87 -3.48
N HIS A 402 -202.24 93.10 -2.30
CA HIS A 402 -202.23 94.39 -1.65
C HIS A 402 -200.84 94.99 -1.70
N PHE A 403 -200.77 95.99 -2.55
CA PHE A 403 -200.34 97.29 -2.15
C PHE A 403 -198.90 97.32 -1.60
N VAL A 404 -198.08 97.88 -2.47
CA VAL A 404 -197.51 99.20 -2.22
C VAL A 404 -196.16 99.16 -1.52
N THR A 405 -195.19 99.57 -2.34
CA THR A 405 -194.47 100.83 -2.11
C THR A 405 -193.93 100.97 -0.70
N CYS A 406 -192.65 100.70 -0.57
CA CYS A 406 -191.70 101.80 -0.44
C CYS A 406 -190.35 101.17 -0.76
N ALA A 407 -189.77 101.41 -1.94
CA ALA A 407 -189.18 102.71 -2.26
C ALA A 407 -188.35 103.22 -1.08
N CYS A 408 -187.10 102.75 -1.03
CA CYS A 408 -185.87 103.45 -0.64
C CYS A 408 -184.80 102.35 -0.53
N LEU A 409 -183.70 102.27 -1.28
CA LEU A 409 -182.97 103.19 -2.13
C LEU A 409 -182.07 102.37 -3.07
N LYS A 410 -182.06 102.70 -4.38
CA LYS A 410 -180.87 102.89 -5.24
C LYS A 410 -179.78 101.82 -5.11
N ASP A 411 -179.68 100.82 -5.98
CA ASP A 411 -179.22 100.89 -7.38
C ASP A 411 -178.25 102.03 -7.69
N VAL A 412 -177.18 101.73 -8.44
CA VAL A 412 -176.03 102.59 -8.81
C VAL A 412 -174.75 102.35 -8.00
N THR A 413 -173.90 101.45 -8.49
CA THR A 413 -172.51 101.68 -8.98
C THR A 413 -171.89 100.30 -9.23
N ALA A 414 -171.82 99.79 -10.47
CA ALA A 414 -170.99 100.21 -11.60
C ALA A 414 -169.47 100.15 -11.33
N ARG A 415 -168.74 99.54 -12.28
CA ARG A 415 -167.28 99.52 -12.46
C ARG A 415 -166.50 98.58 -11.54
N GLN A 416 -165.46 97.87 -11.98
CA GLN A 416 -164.78 97.72 -13.27
C GLN A 416 -164.08 96.34 -13.17
N ASP A 417 -164.11 95.49 -14.18
CA ASP A 417 -163.35 95.62 -15.44
C ASP A 417 -161.85 95.38 -15.25
N ARG A 418 -161.37 94.42 -16.04
CA ARG A 418 -160.03 94.30 -16.62
C ARG A 418 -158.83 93.92 -15.76
N HIS A 419 -158.35 92.70 -16.04
CA HIS A 419 -157.09 92.38 -16.76
C HIS A 419 -155.78 93.06 -16.29
N PRO A 420 -154.60 92.58 -16.73
CA PRO A 420 -154.26 91.30 -17.37
C PRO A 420 -152.94 90.70 -16.82
N GLN A 421 -152.50 89.62 -17.48
CA GLN A 421 -151.11 89.32 -17.81
C GLN A 421 -150.13 89.25 -16.64
N GLY A 422 -149.50 88.08 -16.46
CA GLY A 422 -148.58 87.59 -17.48
C GLY A 422 -147.22 88.21 -17.20
N HIS A 423 -146.14 87.75 -17.74
CA HIS A 423 -145.83 86.66 -18.64
C HIS A 423 -144.36 86.37 -18.31
N LEU A 424 -143.82 85.33 -18.92
CA LEU A 424 -142.46 85.31 -19.48
C LEU A 424 -141.38 86.07 -18.71
N LYS A 425 -140.37 85.32 -18.32
CA LYS A 425 -139.03 85.44 -18.90
C LYS A 425 -138.14 84.50 -18.10
N LEU A 426 -137.11 83.88 -18.62
CA LEU A 426 -136.33 84.18 -19.79
C LEU A 426 -135.54 82.86 -19.98
N LEU A 427 -135.53 82.15 -21.11
CA LEU A 427 -135.61 82.60 -22.47
C LEU A 427 -136.79 83.53 -22.80
N HIS A 428 -136.26 84.75 -23.01
CA HIS A 428 -136.61 86.03 -23.59
C HIS A 428 -137.94 86.75 -23.36
#